data_AF-A0A809RGZ5-F1
#
_entry.id   AF-A0A809RGZ5-F1
#
_cell.length_a   1.000
_cell.length_b   1.000
_cell.length_c   1.000
_cell.angle_alpha   90.00
_cell.angle_beta   90.00
_cell.angle_gamma   90.00
#
_symmetry.space_group_name_H-M   'P 1'
#
loop_
_entity.id
_entity.type
_entity.pdbx_description
1 polymer ?
#
loop_
_entity_poly.entity_id
_entity_poly.type
_entity_poly.pdbx_seq_one_letter_code
_entity_poly.pdbx_strand_id
1 'polypeptide(L)'
;MTAYAGDLETVESGKSGHFTTPNPELQYMLALHDQYTSEQPYSSTTAVAAQTATVAPDSQPIRFGTGADGKNYLLPAEEIVGFNILLNRFNYYFIDKQVYGTTLQSVGDNLHGKWIVDSDPFAVNQFMHPYQGSVYFGLARSSGLDFWESMGYTFGGSLLWEIAGETGAPSINDLVTTGFGGSLLGEPLFRMANE
;
A
#
# COMPACT_ATOMS: atom_id res chain seq x y z
N MET A 1 -49.13 19.02 -61.32
CA MET A 1 -50.14 17.99 -61.63
C MET A 1 -49.48 16.65 -61.39
N THR A 2 -49.99 15.88 -60.41
CA THR A 2 -49.99 14.39 -60.35
C THR A 2 -48.65 13.65 -60.16
N ALA A 3 -48.48 12.56 -59.42
CA ALA A 3 -49.04 11.97 -58.19
C ALA A 3 -48.12 10.78 -57.80
N TYR A 4 -48.24 10.35 -56.54
CA TYR A 4 -47.83 9.10 -55.88
C TYR A 4 -47.67 7.83 -56.73
N ALA A 5 -46.68 7.01 -56.38
CA ALA A 5 -46.85 5.67 -55.76
C ALA A 5 -45.47 5.03 -55.53
N GLY A 6 -45.14 4.70 -54.29
CA GLY A 6 -44.00 3.86 -53.93
C GLY A 6 -44.52 2.47 -53.60
N ASP A 7 -44.10 1.46 -54.36
CA ASP A 7 -44.42 0.07 -54.12
C ASP A 7 -43.47 -0.55 -53.09
N LEU A 8 -44.08 -1.33 -52.20
CA LEU A 8 -43.44 -2.20 -51.23
C LEU A 8 -42.95 -3.46 -51.94
N GLU A 9 -41.65 -3.79 -51.82
CA GLU A 9 -41.19 -5.16 -51.96
C GLU A 9 -40.36 -5.56 -50.73
N THR A 10 -40.92 -6.52 -50.01
CA THR A 10 -40.28 -7.34 -48.98
C THR A 10 -39.14 -8.15 -49.57
N VAL A 11 -37.92 -7.99 -49.02
CA VAL A 11 -36.81 -8.91 -49.30
C VAL A 11 -36.48 -9.69 -48.05
N GLU A 12 -36.76 -10.99 -48.13
CA GLU A 12 -36.43 -12.03 -47.17
C GLU A 12 -34.91 -12.17 -46.92
N SER A 13 -34.59 -12.36 -45.64
CA SER A 13 -33.71 -13.40 -45.09
C SER A 13 -32.68 -14.06 -46.05
N GLY A 14 -31.39 -13.88 -45.73
CA GLY A 14 -30.41 -14.94 -45.97
C GLY A 14 -28.99 -14.49 -46.30
N LYS A 15 -28.22 -14.01 -45.33
CA LYS A 15 -26.75 -14.20 -45.31
C LYS A 15 -26.28 -14.52 -43.90
N SER A 16 -25.84 -15.76 -43.73
CA SER A 16 -25.29 -16.32 -42.50
C SER A 16 -24.00 -15.60 -42.11
N GLY A 17 -24.04 -14.81 -41.04
CA GLY A 17 -22.83 -14.48 -40.28
C GLY A 17 -22.37 -15.74 -39.57
N HIS A 18 -21.17 -16.22 -39.90
CA HIS A 18 -20.52 -17.31 -39.20
C HIS A 18 -20.12 -16.78 -37.81
N PHE A 19 -21.02 -16.93 -36.83
CA PHE A 19 -20.70 -16.68 -35.43
C PHE A 19 -19.81 -17.84 -34.98
N THR A 20 -18.51 -17.57 -34.91
CA THR A 20 -17.54 -18.50 -34.34
C THR A 20 -18.03 -18.89 -32.95
N THR A 21 -18.14 -20.19 -32.69
CA THR A 21 -18.43 -20.72 -31.35
C THR A 21 -17.54 -20.02 -30.33
N PRO A 22 -18.08 -19.51 -29.21
CA PRO A 22 -17.27 -18.89 -28.17
C PRO A 22 -16.15 -19.86 -27.74
N ASN A 23 -14.95 -19.34 -27.53
CA ASN A 23 -13.81 -20.13 -27.07
C ASN A 23 -14.23 -20.91 -25.81
N PRO A 24 -14.17 -22.25 -25.80
CA PRO A 24 -14.60 -23.05 -24.66
C PRO A 24 -13.79 -22.74 -23.40
N GLU A 25 -12.55 -22.25 -23.52
CA GLU A 25 -11.78 -21.78 -22.37
C GLU A 25 -12.29 -20.46 -21.81
N LEU A 26 -12.79 -19.54 -22.65
CA LEU A 26 -13.43 -18.32 -22.16
C LEU A 26 -14.77 -18.62 -21.49
N GLN A 27 -15.52 -19.59 -22.00
CA GLN A 27 -16.74 -20.04 -21.32
C GLN A 27 -16.43 -20.73 -20.00
N TYR A 28 -15.37 -21.52 -19.93
CA TYR A 28 -14.91 -22.14 -18.70
C TYR A 28 -14.43 -21.11 -17.68
N MET A 29 -13.66 -20.11 -18.11
CA MET A 29 -13.18 -19.01 -17.24
C MET A 29 -14.32 -18.11 -16.75
N LEU A 30 -15.31 -17.82 -17.61
CA LEU A 30 -16.50 -17.07 -17.21
C LEU A 30 -17.40 -17.89 -16.27
N ALA A 31 -17.54 -19.20 -16.50
CA ALA A 31 -18.27 -20.09 -15.60
C ALA A 31 -17.57 -20.23 -14.25
N LEU A 32 -16.23 -20.29 -14.22
CA LEU A 32 -15.45 -20.26 -12.98
C LEU A 32 -15.59 -18.91 -12.26
N HIS A 33 -15.61 -17.80 -12.99
CA HIS A 33 -15.84 -16.47 -12.41
C HIS A 33 -17.26 -16.34 -11.83
N ASP A 34 -18.28 -16.82 -12.54
CA ASP A 34 -19.66 -16.86 -12.03
C ASP A 34 -19.81 -17.80 -10.83
N GLN A 35 -19.13 -18.96 -10.80
CA GLN A 35 -19.08 -19.81 -9.60
C GLN A 35 -18.39 -19.13 -8.43
N TYR A 36 -17.29 -18.40 -8.67
CA TYR A 36 -16.54 -17.72 -7.62
C TYR A 36 -17.28 -16.49 -7.06
N THR A 37 -18.13 -15.86 -7.89
CA THR A 37 -18.91 -14.67 -7.50
C THR A 37 -20.32 -14.98 -7.02
N SER A 38 -20.87 -16.17 -7.30
CA SER A 38 -22.24 -16.56 -6.90
C SER A 38 -22.36 -17.37 -5.60
N GLU A 39 -21.25 -17.78 -4.97
CA GLU A 39 -21.29 -18.59 -3.73
C GLU A 39 -20.53 -17.97 -2.55
N GLN A 40 -20.71 -16.67 -2.29
CA GLN A 40 -20.46 -16.12 -0.96
C GLN A 40 -21.77 -15.57 -0.40
N PRO A 41 -22.56 -16.38 0.33
CA PRO A 41 -23.59 -15.81 1.18
C PRO A 41 -22.87 -14.98 2.25
N TYR A 42 -22.92 -13.66 2.12
CA TYR A 42 -22.70 -12.79 3.26
C TYR A 42 -23.85 -13.07 4.24
N SER A 43 -23.65 -14.09 5.08
CA SER A 43 -24.51 -14.38 6.22
C SER A 43 -24.33 -13.25 7.22
N SER A 44 -25.11 -12.21 7.01
CA SER A 44 -25.44 -11.26 8.07
C SER A 44 -26.15 -12.06 9.16
N THR A 45 -25.63 -11.98 10.38
CA THR A 45 -26.28 -12.40 11.64
C THR A 45 -26.14 -13.88 12.02
N THR A 46 -24.94 -14.25 12.50
CA THR A 46 -24.88 -15.09 13.70
C THR A 46 -24.83 -14.15 14.90
N ALA A 47 -25.94 -14.01 15.63
CA ALA A 47 -25.94 -13.40 16.94
C ALA A 47 -25.16 -14.32 17.88
N VAL A 48 -23.86 -14.05 18.04
CA VAL A 48 -23.09 -14.62 19.13
C VAL A 48 -23.67 -14.03 20.40
N ALA A 49 -24.38 -14.84 21.18
CA ALA A 49 -24.77 -14.47 22.53
C ALA A 49 -23.50 -14.00 23.24
N ALA A 50 -23.47 -12.73 23.63
CA ALA A 50 -22.37 -12.16 24.38
C ALA A 50 -22.27 -12.92 25.71
N GLN A 51 -21.39 -13.92 25.77
CA GLN A 51 -20.80 -14.32 27.03
C GLN A 51 -20.05 -13.09 27.50
N THR A 52 -20.59 -12.45 28.53
CA THR A 52 -19.91 -11.39 29.27
C THR A 52 -18.74 -12.04 29.99
N ALA A 53 -17.69 -12.36 29.23
CA ALA A 53 -16.37 -12.50 29.80
C ALA A 53 -16.08 -11.12 30.39
N THR A 54 -16.07 -11.03 31.70
CA THR A 54 -15.40 -9.95 32.40
C THR A 54 -13.93 -10.10 32.01
N VAL A 55 -13.57 -9.46 30.89
CA VAL A 55 -12.18 -9.26 30.51
C VAL A 55 -11.61 -8.44 31.67
N ALA A 56 -10.87 -9.10 32.54
CA ALA A 56 -9.97 -8.40 33.45
C ALA A 56 -9.20 -7.40 32.59
N PRO A 57 -9.08 -6.12 33.00
CA PRO A 57 -8.46 -5.10 32.16
C PRO A 57 -7.13 -5.68 31.69
N ASP A 58 -7.03 -5.86 30.39
CA ASP A 58 -5.82 -6.34 29.74
C ASP A 58 -4.74 -5.37 30.18
N SER A 59 -3.92 -5.81 31.13
CA SER A 59 -2.87 -4.98 31.70
C SER A 59 -1.73 -5.06 30.71
N GLN A 60 -1.98 -4.50 29.52
CA GLN A 60 -0.93 -4.09 28.62
C GLN A 60 0.05 -3.30 29.48
N PRO A 61 1.33 -3.72 29.54
CA PRO A 61 2.29 -3.03 30.35
C PRO A 61 2.23 -1.56 29.94
N ILE A 62 2.03 -0.66 30.90
CA ILE A 62 2.01 0.78 30.63
C ILE A 62 3.37 1.11 30.02
N ARG A 63 3.43 1.16 28.69
CA ARG A 63 4.62 1.59 27.96
C ARG A 63 4.74 3.08 28.20
N PHE A 64 5.94 3.53 28.53
CA PHE A 64 6.20 4.95 28.75
C PHE A 64 5.74 5.76 27.53
N GLY A 65 4.93 6.78 27.74
CA GLY A 65 4.36 7.60 26.66
C GLY A 65 3.06 7.09 26.03
N THR A 66 2.51 5.96 26.47
CA THR A 66 1.21 5.48 26.00
C THR A 66 0.06 6.27 26.64
N GLY A 67 -0.84 6.80 25.80
CA GLY A 67 -2.02 7.55 26.20
C GLY A 67 -3.13 6.67 26.81
N ALA A 68 -4.16 7.31 27.35
CA ALA A 68 -5.32 6.61 27.92
C ALA A 68 -6.14 5.83 26.87
N ASP A 69 -5.97 6.15 25.59
CA ASP A 69 -6.52 5.46 24.42
C ASP A 69 -5.68 4.26 23.95
N GLY A 70 -4.56 3.98 24.64
CA GLY A 70 -3.64 2.90 24.28
C GLY A 70 -2.66 3.24 23.15
N LYS A 71 -2.70 4.47 22.61
CA LYS A 71 -1.80 4.89 21.52
C LYS A 71 -0.48 5.42 22.06
N ASN A 72 0.62 5.17 21.35
CA ASN A 72 1.91 5.79 21.61
C ASN A 72 2.44 6.45 20.33
N TYR A 73 2.47 7.78 20.32
CA TYR A 73 2.97 8.56 19.17
C TYR A 73 4.49 8.74 19.21
N LEU A 74 5.12 8.69 20.38
CA LEU A 74 6.56 8.97 20.48
C LEU A 74 7.40 7.76 20.06
N LEU A 75 7.01 6.58 20.54
CA LEU A 75 7.72 5.33 20.26
C LEU A 75 7.96 5.09 18.75
N PRO A 76 6.96 5.13 17.86
CA PRO A 76 7.20 4.86 16.45
C PRO A 76 8.07 5.93 15.78
N ALA A 77 8.03 7.18 16.25
CA ALA A 77 8.93 8.22 15.76
C ALA A 77 10.40 7.86 16.07
N GLU A 78 10.68 7.45 17.31
CA GLU A 78 12.01 7.03 17.74
C GLU A 78 12.48 5.77 17.02
N GLU A 79 11.59 4.78 16.86
CA GLU A 79 11.88 3.53 16.16
C GLU A 79 12.18 3.76 14.68
N ILE A 80 11.44 4.64 14.00
CA ILE A 80 11.68 4.98 12.59
C ILE A 80 13.01 5.71 12.43
N VAL A 81 13.31 6.68 13.31
CA VAL A 81 14.61 7.38 13.30
C VAL A 81 15.75 6.39 13.53
N GLY A 82 15.62 5.52 14.54
CA GLY A 82 16.61 4.49 14.85
C GLY A 82 16.80 3.50 13.71
N PHE A 83 15.70 3.02 13.12
CA PHE A 83 15.73 2.14 11.96
C PHE A 83 16.45 2.79 10.77
N ASN A 84 16.15 4.06 10.46
CA ASN A 84 16.81 4.77 9.36
C ASN A 84 18.31 4.95 9.60
N ILE A 85 18.72 5.25 10.83
CA ILE A 85 20.14 5.30 11.18
C ILE A 85 20.79 3.94 10.94
N LEU A 86 20.19 2.85 11.43
CA LEU A 86 20.72 1.51 11.28
C LEU A 86 20.79 1.07 9.81
N LEU A 87 19.74 1.31 9.04
CA LEU A 87 19.67 0.98 7.62
C LEU A 87 20.70 1.77 6.82
N ASN A 88 20.84 3.08 7.08
CA ASN A 88 21.87 3.89 6.46
C ASN A 88 23.28 3.38 6.83
N ARG A 89 23.55 3.03 8.10
CA ARG A 89 24.85 2.47 8.51
C ARG A 89 25.13 1.14 7.83
N PHE A 90 24.13 0.27 7.71
CA PHE A 90 24.25 -0.98 6.96
C PHE A 90 24.59 -0.69 5.49
N ASN A 91 23.82 0.16 4.82
CA ASN A 91 24.03 0.49 3.41
C ASN A 91 25.39 1.16 3.17
N TYR A 92 25.86 1.99 4.09
CA TYR A 92 27.20 2.58 4.04
C TYR A 92 28.31 1.52 4.05
N TYR A 93 28.20 0.49 4.89
CA TYR A 93 29.25 -0.53 5.00
C TYR A 93 29.17 -1.60 3.92
N PHE A 94 27.97 -1.92 3.43
CA PHE A 94 27.74 -3.10 2.58
C PHE A 94 27.25 -2.81 1.17
N ILE A 95 26.76 -1.61 0.88
CA ILE A 95 26.20 -1.23 -0.43
C ILE A 95 27.07 -0.17 -1.10
N ASP A 96 27.01 1.09 -0.65
CA ASP A 96 27.76 2.20 -1.24
C ASP A 96 28.10 3.31 -0.24
N LYS A 97 29.38 3.54 0.01
CA LYS A 97 29.84 4.57 0.96
C LYS A 97 29.58 5.99 0.48
N GLN A 98 29.52 6.21 -0.83
CA GLN A 98 29.34 7.54 -1.43
C GLN A 98 27.88 7.96 -1.29
N VAL A 99 26.94 7.08 -1.62
CA VAL A 99 25.50 7.34 -1.55
C VAL A 99 25.02 7.46 -0.10
N TYR A 100 25.48 6.59 0.79
CA TYR A 100 25.00 6.53 2.18
C TYR A 100 25.92 7.25 3.18
N GLY A 101 26.94 7.97 2.67
CA GLY A 101 27.90 8.75 3.45
C GLY A 101 27.34 10.07 3.96
N THR A 102 26.14 10.07 4.55
CA THR A 102 25.42 11.29 4.90
C THR A 102 26.11 12.10 6.00
N THR A 103 26.04 13.43 5.86
CA THR A 103 26.61 14.41 6.78
C THR A 103 25.58 15.52 7.05
N LEU A 104 25.83 16.37 8.05
CA LEU A 104 24.98 17.55 8.27
C LEU A 104 24.95 18.50 7.06
N GLN A 105 26.03 18.51 6.26
CA GLN A 105 26.07 19.29 5.03
C GLN A 105 25.12 18.69 3.98
N SER A 106 25.19 17.38 3.71
CA SER A 106 24.29 16.74 2.74
C SER A 106 22.83 16.83 3.15
N VAL A 107 22.53 16.71 4.46
CA VAL A 107 21.20 16.96 5.00
C VAL A 107 20.74 18.39 4.71
N GLY A 108 21.61 19.37 4.96
CA GLY A 108 21.34 20.78 4.65
C GLY A 108 21.12 21.03 3.17
N ASP A 109 21.91 20.37 2.31
CA ASP A 109 21.80 20.46 0.85
C ASP A 109 20.47 19.85 0.38
N ASN A 110 20.04 18.72 0.93
CA ASN A 110 18.79 18.05 0.58
C ASN A 110 17.54 18.82 1.06
N LEU A 111 17.62 19.50 2.20
CA LEU A 111 16.54 20.36 2.70
C LEU A 111 16.26 21.58 1.80
N HIS A 112 17.30 22.12 1.15
CA HIS A 112 17.18 23.30 0.28
C HIS A 112 17.26 22.96 -1.21
N GLY A 113 17.54 21.70 -1.52
CA GLY A 113 17.71 21.16 -2.85
C GLY A 113 16.39 21.00 -3.59
N LYS A 114 16.51 20.76 -4.89
CA LYS A 114 15.34 20.42 -5.71
C LYS A 114 15.01 18.95 -5.54
N TRP A 115 13.74 18.68 -5.31
CA TRP A 115 13.20 17.33 -5.39
C TRP A 115 13.10 16.92 -6.85
N ILE A 116 13.53 15.69 -7.14
CA ILE A 116 13.54 15.14 -8.49
C ILE A 116 12.54 13.99 -8.59
N VAL A 117 12.20 13.64 -9.83
CA VAL A 117 11.68 12.31 -10.14
C VAL A 117 12.89 11.55 -10.64
N ASP A 118 13.35 10.55 -9.90
CA ASP A 118 14.50 9.75 -10.30
C ASP A 118 14.13 8.71 -11.37
N SER A 119 15.09 7.86 -11.71
CA SER A 119 14.89 6.72 -12.61
C SER A 119 15.52 5.48 -11.99
N ASP A 120 15.25 5.27 -10.71
CA ASP A 120 15.78 4.16 -9.96
C ASP A 120 15.34 2.81 -10.55
N PRO A 121 16.15 1.74 -10.35
CA PRO A 121 15.81 0.42 -10.87
C PRO A 121 14.41 0.00 -10.41
N PHE A 122 13.65 -0.65 -11.29
CA PHE A 122 12.30 -1.14 -10.99
C PHE A 122 12.23 -1.93 -9.66
N ALA A 123 13.26 -2.73 -9.39
CA ALA A 123 13.35 -3.51 -8.16
C ALA A 123 13.32 -2.63 -6.89
N VAL A 124 13.92 -1.45 -6.96
CA VAL A 124 13.99 -0.49 -5.85
C VAL A 124 12.61 0.15 -5.66
N ASN A 125 12.07 0.77 -6.71
CA ASN A 125 10.80 1.52 -6.63
C ASN A 125 9.58 0.64 -6.36
N GLN A 126 9.59 -0.62 -6.83
CA GLN A 126 8.42 -1.50 -6.72
C GLN A 126 8.51 -2.51 -5.58
N PHE A 127 9.69 -2.71 -4.98
CA PHE A 127 9.85 -3.67 -3.89
C PHE A 127 10.57 -3.08 -2.68
N MET A 128 11.76 -2.49 -2.84
CA MET A 128 12.53 -2.01 -1.69
C MET A 128 11.85 -0.85 -0.96
N HIS A 129 11.38 0.16 -1.69
CA HIS A 129 10.66 1.31 -1.10
C HIS A 129 9.35 0.88 -0.44
N PRO A 130 8.46 0.10 -1.10
CA PRO A 130 7.30 -0.46 -0.42
C PRO A 130 7.65 -1.31 0.79
N TYR A 131 8.70 -2.13 0.74
CA TYR A 131 9.12 -2.94 1.88
C TYR A 131 9.57 -2.06 3.05
N GLN A 132 10.44 -1.08 2.81
CA GLN A 132 10.88 -0.12 3.83
C GLN A 132 9.71 0.65 4.43
N GLY A 133 8.77 1.11 3.60
CA GLY A 133 7.57 1.77 4.06
C GLY A 133 6.66 0.85 4.89
N SER A 134 6.57 -0.43 4.56
CA SER A 134 5.82 -1.40 5.36
C SER A 134 6.39 -1.59 6.77
N VAL A 135 7.72 -1.42 6.94
CA VAL A 135 8.36 -1.42 8.25
C VAL A 135 7.94 -0.19 9.04
N TYR A 136 8.00 1.01 8.47
CA TYR A 136 7.53 2.23 9.15
C TYR A 136 6.07 2.13 9.56
N PHE A 137 5.23 1.64 8.64
CA PHE A 137 3.81 1.42 8.88
C PHE A 137 3.60 0.44 10.04
N GLY A 138 4.31 -0.69 10.04
CA GLY A 138 4.24 -1.70 11.09
C GLY A 138 4.66 -1.18 12.46
N LEU A 139 5.74 -0.40 12.55
CA LEU A 139 6.19 0.25 13.80
C LEU A 139 5.07 1.13 14.38
N ALA A 140 4.45 1.96 13.55
CA ALA A 140 3.32 2.79 13.96
C ALA A 140 2.09 1.96 14.36
N ARG A 141 1.64 0.99 13.54
CA ARG A 141 0.48 0.15 13.86
C ARG A 141 0.67 -0.64 15.14
N SER A 142 1.87 -1.15 15.39
CA SER A 142 2.21 -1.88 16.62
C SER A 142 2.20 -0.99 17.87
N SER A 143 2.23 0.33 17.69
CA SER A 143 2.11 1.33 18.76
C SER A 143 0.66 1.79 19.00
N GLY A 144 -0.33 1.07 18.46
CA GLY A 144 -1.76 1.32 18.64
C GLY A 144 -2.35 2.37 17.70
N LEU A 145 -1.55 2.90 16.77
CA LEU A 145 -2.01 3.89 15.79
C LEU A 145 -2.93 3.24 14.75
N ASP A 146 -3.88 4.01 14.25
CA ASP A 146 -4.76 3.56 13.17
C ASP A 146 -4.07 3.58 11.81
N PHE A 147 -4.79 3.19 10.76
CA PHE A 147 -4.26 3.13 9.40
C PHE A 147 -3.73 4.49 8.92
N TRP A 148 -4.48 5.57 9.14
CA TRP A 148 -4.13 6.89 8.61
C TRP A 148 -2.99 7.53 9.37
N GLU A 149 -2.98 7.37 10.69
CA GLU A 149 -1.86 7.79 11.54
C GLU A 149 -0.58 7.06 11.13
N SER A 150 -0.65 5.74 10.92
CA SER A 150 0.49 4.92 10.52
C SER A 150 0.97 5.22 9.11
N MET A 151 0.05 5.53 8.19
CA MET A 151 0.41 6.04 6.87
C MET A 151 1.16 7.37 7.00
N GLY A 152 0.73 8.28 7.88
CA GLY A 152 1.45 9.52 8.17
C GLY A 152 2.90 9.29 8.63
N TYR A 153 3.13 8.34 9.54
CA TYR A 153 4.47 7.92 9.94
C TYR A 153 5.29 7.33 8.79
N THR A 154 4.65 6.60 7.89
CA THR A 154 5.30 6.01 6.71
C THR A 154 5.82 7.10 5.77
N PHE A 155 5.01 8.13 5.49
CA PHE A 155 5.45 9.31 4.75
C PHE A 155 6.54 10.09 5.48
N GLY A 156 6.42 10.27 6.80
CA GLY A 156 7.43 10.95 7.61
C GLY A 156 8.77 10.21 7.62
N GLY A 157 8.75 8.88 7.73
CA GLY A 157 9.94 8.03 7.67
C GLY A 157 10.61 8.06 6.30
N SER A 158 9.82 8.06 5.23
CA SER A 158 10.32 8.23 3.86
C SER A 158 10.96 9.60 3.66
N LEU A 159 10.29 10.68 4.07
CA LEU A 159 10.84 12.04 4.01
C LEU A 159 12.18 12.15 4.77
N LEU A 160 12.26 11.54 5.95
CA LEU A 160 13.49 11.48 6.72
C LEU A 160 14.59 10.71 5.98
N TRP A 161 14.26 9.60 5.32
CA TRP A 161 15.21 8.84 4.51
C TRP A 161 15.74 9.66 3.34
N GLU A 162 14.87 10.29 2.56
CA GLU A 162 15.26 11.13 1.42
C GLU A 162 16.17 12.29 1.84
N ILE A 163 15.92 12.88 3.01
CA ILE A 163 16.69 14.04 3.49
C ILE A 163 18.01 13.62 4.13
N ALA A 164 18.03 12.53 4.90
CA ALA A 164 19.15 12.21 5.79
C ALA A 164 19.72 10.79 5.66
N GLY A 165 19.02 9.90 4.95
CA GLY A 165 19.45 8.55 4.62
C GLY A 165 20.41 8.49 3.44
N GLU A 166 20.33 9.45 2.52
CA GLU A 166 21.15 9.49 1.30
C GLU A 166 21.77 10.87 1.05
N THR A 167 22.87 10.90 0.28
CA THR A 167 23.53 12.16 -0.12
C THR A 167 22.96 12.73 -1.42
N GLY A 168 22.16 11.95 -2.15
CA GLY A 168 21.55 12.33 -3.42
C GLY A 168 20.39 13.30 -3.23
N ALA A 169 19.92 13.87 -4.35
CA ALA A 169 18.75 14.74 -4.33
C ALA A 169 17.49 13.94 -3.93
N PRO A 170 16.63 14.47 -3.04
CA PRO A 170 15.39 13.82 -2.63
C PRO A 170 14.47 13.45 -3.79
N SER A 171 13.83 12.28 -3.70
CA SER A 171 12.95 11.75 -4.73
C SER A 171 11.46 11.88 -4.39
N ILE A 172 10.69 12.41 -5.34
CA ILE A 172 9.22 12.51 -5.26
C ILE A 172 8.57 11.13 -5.44
N ASN A 173 9.06 10.33 -6.39
CA ASN A 173 8.49 9.00 -6.62
C ASN A 173 8.74 8.08 -5.45
N ASP A 174 9.85 8.22 -4.73
CA ASP A 174 10.17 7.35 -3.60
C ASP A 174 9.29 7.66 -2.39
N LEU A 175 8.90 8.92 -2.23
CA LEU A 175 7.89 9.33 -1.25
C LEU A 175 6.53 8.68 -1.53
N VAL A 176 6.15 8.55 -2.80
CA VAL A 176 4.89 7.92 -3.22
C VAL A 176 4.96 6.39 -3.04
N THR A 177 6.04 5.75 -3.51
CA THR A 177 6.19 4.29 -3.44
C THR A 177 6.37 3.81 -2.00
N THR A 178 7.20 4.50 -1.21
CA THR A 178 7.40 4.19 0.22
C THR A 178 6.14 4.51 1.02
N GLY A 179 5.56 5.70 0.81
CA GLY A 179 4.37 6.17 1.52
C GLY A 179 3.14 5.31 1.26
N PHE A 180 2.65 5.30 0.01
CA PHE A 180 1.46 4.53 -0.35
C PHE A 180 1.74 3.05 -0.49
N GLY A 181 2.77 2.67 -1.25
CA GLY A 181 3.10 1.25 -1.47
C GLY A 181 3.43 0.55 -0.16
N GLY A 182 4.18 1.22 0.73
CA GLY A 182 4.49 0.68 2.04
C GLY A 182 3.30 0.57 2.98
N SER A 183 2.41 1.56 3.00
CA SER A 183 1.20 1.48 3.83
C SER A 183 0.24 0.38 3.35
N LEU A 184 0.08 0.25 2.03
CA LEU A 184 -0.77 -0.77 1.42
C LEU A 184 -0.21 -2.19 1.59
N LEU A 185 1.12 -2.33 1.58
CA LEU A 185 1.77 -3.61 1.91
C LEU A 185 1.75 -3.89 3.41
N GLY A 186 1.94 -2.87 4.25
CA GLY A 186 2.07 -3.00 5.70
C GLY A 186 0.78 -3.38 6.41
N GLU A 187 -0.38 -2.85 6.00
CA GLU A 187 -1.65 -3.17 6.64
C GLU A 187 -2.02 -4.66 6.62
N PRO A 188 -1.99 -5.38 5.47
CA PRO A 188 -2.26 -6.81 5.49
C PRO A 188 -1.19 -7.59 6.26
N LEU A 189 0.10 -7.21 6.17
CA LEU A 189 1.18 -7.83 6.96
C LEU A 189 0.91 -7.71 8.46
N PHE A 190 0.51 -6.52 8.92
CA PHE A 190 0.14 -6.28 10.31
C PHE A 190 -1.06 -7.13 10.72
N ARG A 191 -2.11 -7.21 9.90
CA ARG A 191 -3.29 -8.03 10.22
C ARG A 191 -2.94 -9.51 10.35
N MET A 192 -2.19 -10.06 9.39
CA MET A 192 -1.76 -11.47 9.42
C MET A 192 -0.91 -11.81 10.64
N ALA A 193 -0.14 -10.85 11.18
CA ALA A 193 0.69 -11.06 12.36
C ALA A 193 -0.10 -11.03 13.69
N ASN A 194 -1.36 -10.56 13.68
CA ASN A 194 -2.18 -10.34 14.87
C ASN A 194 -3.46 -11.20 14.90
N GLU A 195 -3.58 -12.16 13.99
CA GLU A 195 -4.58 -13.25 14.01
C GLU A 195 -4.05 -14.47 14.77
#